data_AF-A0A9X2EGQ5-F1
#
_entry.id   AF-A0A9X2EGQ5-F1
#
_cell.length_a   1.000
_cell.length_b   1.000
_cell.length_c   1.000
_cell.angle_alpha   90.00
_cell.angle_beta   90.00
_cell.angle_gamma   90.00
#
_symmetry.space_group_name_H-M   'P 1'
#
loop_
_entity.id
_entity.type
_entity.pdbx_description
1 polymer ?
#
loop_
_entity_poly.entity_id
_entity_poly.type
_entity_poly.pdbx_seq_one_letter_code
_entity_poly.pdbx_strand_id
1 'polypeptide(L)' 'MRKLNTYVHVHDGEGNTRVFGPDDDVPADMAKLITNPAVWQSNKDDQADDEDEAGSRSGRRRATS' A
#
# COMPACT_ATOMS: atom_id res chain seq x y z
N MET A 1 -3.42 -11.55 8.20
CA MET A 1 -2.86 -12.18 6.99
C MET A 1 -2.40 -11.05 6.08
N ARG A 2 -1.21 -11.13 5.48
CA ARG A 2 -0.70 -10.07 4.58
C ARG A 2 -1.14 -10.40 3.16
N LYS A 3 -1.89 -9.48 2.56
CA LYS A 3 -2.33 -9.60 1.16
C LYS A 3 -1.29 -8.98 0.23
N LEU A 4 -1.24 -9.48 -1.00
CA LEU A 4 -0.42 -8.88 -2.05
C LEU A 4 -1.22 -7.79 -2.77
N ASN A 5 -0.53 -6.85 -3.38
CA ASN A 5 -1.12 -5.84 -4.27
C ASN A 5 -0.90 -6.18 -5.75
N THR A 6 -0.10 -7.21 -6.03
CA THR A 6 0.29 -7.61 -7.38
C THR A 6 0.59 -9.11 -7.44
N TYR A 7 0.85 -9.63 -8.63
CA TYR A 7 1.30 -10.99 -8.84
C TYR A 7 2.78 -11.13 -8.52
N VAL A 8 3.13 -12.12 -7.69
CA VAL A 8 4.51 -12.40 -7.28
C VAL A 8 4.84 -13.86 -7.57
N HIS A 9 5.99 -14.09 -8.20
CA HIS A 9 6.58 -15.42 -8.38
C HIS A 9 7.54 -15.69 -7.22
N VAL A 10 7.24 -16.71 -6.42
CA VAL A 10 8.08 -17.14 -5.29
C VAL A 10 8.69 -18.48 -5.62
N HIS A 11 10.01 -18.58 -5.50
CA HIS A 11 10.74 -19.84 -5.61
C HIS A 11 10.89 -20.45 -4.23
N ASP A 12 10.45 -21.70 -4.06
CA ASP A 12 10.71 -22.44 -2.82
C ASP A 12 12.13 -23.04 -2.79
N GLY A 13 12.52 -23.60 -1.65
CA GLY A 13 13.86 -24.19 -1.45
C GLY A 13 14.11 -25.49 -2.22
N GLU A 14 13.07 -26.11 -2.77
CA GLU A 14 13.13 -27.27 -3.68
C GLU A 14 13.19 -26.83 -5.15
N GLY A 15 13.11 -25.53 -5.42
CA GLY A 15 13.22 -24.93 -6.75
C GLY A 15 11.91 -24.81 -7.52
N ASN A 16 10.75 -25.12 -6.91
CA ASN A 16 9.49 -24.91 -7.60
C ASN A 16 9.08 -23.44 -7.54
N THR A 17 8.40 -23.00 -8.61
CA THR A 17 7.89 -21.62 -8.71
C THR A 17 6.40 -21.63 -8.41
N ARG A 18 5.99 -20.86 -7.41
CA ARG A 18 4.58 -20.65 -7.08
C ARG A 18 4.20 -19.19 -7.28
N VAL A 19 3.08 -18.99 -7.97
CA VAL A 19 2.53 -17.66 -8.26
C VAL A 19 1.50 -17.34 -7.19
N PHE A 20 1.59 -16.16 -6.59
CA PHE A 20 0.57 -15.63 -5.68
C PHE A 20 0.04 -14.32 -6.23
N GLY A 21 -1.29 -14.20 -6.30
CA GLY A 21 -1.99 -12.98 -6.70
C GLY A 21 -2.40 -12.11 -5.51
N PRO A 22 -3.04 -10.97 -5.78
CA PRO A 22 -3.55 -10.04 -4.75
C PRO A 22 -4.66 -10.64 -3.87
N ASP A 23 -5.43 -11.59 -4.40
CA ASP A 23 -6.48 -12.30 -3.68
C ASP A 23 -6.00 -13.60 -3.02
N ASP A 24 -4.74 -13.99 -3.24
CA ASP A 24 -4.17 -15.20 -2.64
C ASP A 24 -3.65 -14.94 -1.22
N ASP A 25 -3.92 -15.89 -0.34
CA ASP A 25 -3.33 -15.94 0.99
C ASP A 25 -1.91 -16.51 0.92
N VAL A 26 -0.92 -15.64 1.18
CA VAL A 26 0.48 -16.05 1.22
C VAL A 26 0.81 -16.63 2.61
N PRO A 27 1.23 -17.90 2.71
CA PRO A 27 1.63 -18.49 3.99
C PRO A 27 2.92 -17.85 4.52
N ALA A 28 3.10 -17.88 5.84
CA ALA A 28 4.19 -17.17 6.52
C ALA A 28 5.60 -17.54 6.03
N ASP A 29 5.81 -18.79 5.61
CA ASP A 29 7.10 -19.25 5.08
C ASP A 29 7.43 -18.66 3.72
N MET A 30 6.41 -18.41 2.88
CA MET A 30 6.58 -17.73 1.59
C MET A 30 6.73 -16.22 1.78
N ALA A 31 6.03 -15.65 2.76
CA ALA A 31 6.14 -14.22 3.08
C ALA A 31 7.55 -13.81 3.51
N LYS A 32 8.34 -14.72 4.12
CA LYS A 32 9.75 -14.48 4.45
C LYS A 32 10.65 -14.37 3.23
N LEU A 33 10.28 -15.02 2.12
CA LEU A 33 11.02 -15.00 0.85
C LEU A 33 10.72 -13.73 0.04
N ILE A 34 9.55 -13.12 0.27
CA ILE A 34 9.15 -11.88 -0.37
C ILE A 34 9.79 -10.70 0.39
N THR A 35 10.99 -10.33 -0.04
CA THR A 35 11.77 -9.24 0.57
C THR A 35 11.36 -7.85 0.10
N ASN A 36 10.64 -7.74 -1.02
CA ASN A 36 10.19 -6.47 -1.56
C ASN A 36 8.95 -5.97 -0.78
N PRO A 37 9.03 -4.87 -0.02
CA PRO A 37 7.91 -4.38 0.76
C PRO A 37 6.77 -3.81 -0.11
N ALA A 38 7.06 -3.36 -1.33
CA ALA A 38 6.09 -2.69 -2.21
C ALA A 38 5.05 -3.64 -2.84
N VAL A 39 5.29 -4.96 -2.78
CA VAL A 39 4.33 -5.95 -3.30
C VAL A 39 3.21 -6.26 -2.31
N TRP A 40 3.37 -5.86 -1.05
CA TRP A 40 2.35 -6.04 -0.03
C TRP A 40 1.29 -4.95 -0.15
N GLN A 41 0.04 -5.33 0.04
CA GLN A 41 -1.05 -4.37 0.18
C GLN A 41 -0.83 -3.61 1.49
N SER A 42 -0.48 -2.32 1.40
CA SER A 42 -0.55 -1.44 2.56
C SER A 42 -2.01 -1.34 2.94
N ASN A 43 -2.40 -1.96 4.06
CA ASN A 43 -3.74 -1.78 4.62
C ASN A 43 -3.96 -0.27 4.76
N LYS A 44 -4.87 0.26 3.96
CA LYS A 44 -5.25 1.66 3.94
C LYS A 44 -6.24 1.98 5.08
N ASP A 45 -6.13 1.26 6.20
CA ASP A 45 -6.95 1.47 7.40
C ASP A 45 -6.30 2.46 8.39
N ASP A 46 -5.10 2.97 8.10
CA ASP A 46 -4.41 4.03 8.85
C ASP A 46 -4.35 5.37 8.09
N GLN A 47 -5.16 5.55 7.03
CA GLN A 47 -5.55 6.90 6.61
C GLN A 47 -6.86 7.24 7.34
N ALA A 48 -6.73 7.56 8.63
CA ALA A 48 -7.71 8.45 9.24
C ALA A 48 -7.64 9.77 8.45
N ASP A 49 -8.77 10.13 7.85
CA ASP A 49 -9.11 11.46 7.36
C ASP A 49 -8.39 12.58 8.14
N ASP A 50 -7.38 13.19 7.51
CA ASP A 50 -6.93 14.54 7.84
C ASP A 50 -7.12 15.38 6.56
N GLU A 51 -8.36 15.37 6.05
CA GLU A 51 -8.84 16.28 5.01
C GLU A 51 -10.10 17.00 5.51
N ASP A 52 -10.00 17.67 6.66
CA ASP A 52 -10.93 18.73 7.03
C ASP A 52 -10.34 20.11 6.64
N GLU A 53 -10.64 20.50 5.40
CA GLU A 53 -11.21 21.81 5.05
C GLU A 53 -10.72 23.07 5.80
N ALA A 54 -10.01 23.96 5.08
CA ALA A 54 -10.55 25.29 4.73
C ALA A 54 -9.48 26.18 4.08
N GLY A 55 -9.15 25.86 2.83
CA GLY A 55 -8.65 26.85 1.88
C GLY A 55 -9.76 27.83 1.48
N SER A 56 -10.21 28.70 2.39
CA SER A 56 -11.12 29.80 2.04
C SER A 56 -10.81 31.07 2.85
N ARG A 57 -9.76 31.78 2.43
CA ARG A 57 -9.67 33.23 2.62
C ARG A 57 -9.41 33.89 1.27
N SER A 58 -10.36 33.70 0.35
CA SER A 58 -10.65 34.72 -0.65
C SER A 58 -11.14 35.96 0.09
N GLY A 59 -10.27 36.96 0.20
CA GLY A 59 -10.49 38.15 1.03
C GLY A 59 -9.77 39.38 0.50
N ARG A 60 -10.07 39.75 -0.75
CA ARG A 60 -9.88 41.06 -1.39
C ARG A 60 -9.81 42.23 -0.37
N ARG A 61 -8.64 42.85 -0.16
CA ARG A 61 -8.50 44.28 0.20
C ARG A 61 -7.22 44.90 -0.38
N ARG A 62 -7.40 45.55 -1.52
CA ARG A 62 -6.60 46.68 -2.00
C ARG A 62 -6.71 47.81 -0.97
N ALA A 63 -5.60 48.27 -0.41
CA ALA A 63 -5.54 49.51 0.36
C ALA A 63 -4.30 50.30 -0.09
N THR A 64 -4.58 51.44 -0.72
CA THR A 64 -3.66 52.51 -1.07
C THR A 64 -3.31 53.32 0.17
N SER A 65 -2.06 53.71 0.35
CA SER A 65 -1.65 54.92 1.07
C SER A 65 -0.34 55.42 0.50
#